data_AF-N1QTF5-F1
#
_entry.id   AF-N1QTF5-F1
#
_cell.length_a   1.000
_cell.length_b   1.000
_cell.length_c   1.000
_cell.angle_alpha   90.00
_cell.angle_beta   90.00
_cell.angle_gamma   90.00
#
_symmetry.space_group_name_H-M   'P 1'
#
loop_
_entity.id
_entity.type
_entity.pdbx_description
1 polymer ?
#
loop_
_entity_poly.entity_id
_entity_poly.type
_entity_poly.pdbx_seq_one_letter_code
_entity_poly.pdbx_strand_id
1 'polypeptide(L)'
;MAASSLLAAILALQLLLLLVAFTPAPAAAASPSQRPIHQPPSFPAGISTLRRRAASSSGRLATEAVKPFTAHYFPQELDHFTFTPNSSRVFSQKYLLNDTFWRKPTGPLFVYMGGEADIEWLATTTGFMFDIAPEFGALIVFIEVLFFATSSAMADTFS
;
A
#
# COMPACT_ATOMS: atom_id res chain seq x y z
N MET A 1 23.35 45.21 -57.94
CA MET A 1 22.16 44.35 -58.15
C MET A 1 22.25 42.95 -57.51
N ALA A 2 23.40 42.51 -56.96
CA ALA A 2 23.56 41.15 -56.38
C ALA A 2 23.30 41.05 -54.86
N ALA A 3 23.40 42.15 -54.09
CA ALA A 3 23.20 42.11 -52.64
C ALA A 3 21.72 41.96 -52.24
N SER A 4 20.79 42.53 -53.02
CA SER A 4 19.34 42.45 -52.77
C SER A 4 18.77 41.06 -53.02
N SER A 5 19.35 40.28 -53.94
CA SER A 5 18.90 38.90 -54.20
C SER A 5 19.34 37.93 -53.10
N LEU A 6 20.50 38.18 -52.47
CA LEU A 6 21.00 37.36 -51.37
C LEU A 6 20.12 37.52 -50.11
N LEU A 7 19.73 38.76 -49.80
CA LEU A 7 18.85 39.04 -48.66
C LEU A 7 17.46 38.39 -48.83
N ALA A 8 16.92 38.45 -50.06
CA ALA A 8 15.64 37.82 -50.40
C ALA A 8 15.72 36.28 -50.29
N ALA A 9 16.83 35.67 -50.71
CA ALA A 9 17.05 34.24 -50.58
C ALA A 9 17.14 33.79 -49.10
N ILE A 10 17.80 34.59 -48.26
CA ILE A 10 17.90 34.31 -46.82
C ILE A 10 16.53 34.42 -46.14
N LEU A 11 15.74 35.45 -46.44
CA LEU A 11 14.38 35.61 -45.92
C LEU A 11 13.46 34.47 -46.37
N ALA A 12 13.55 34.04 -47.62
CA ALA A 12 12.77 32.91 -48.13
C ALA A 12 13.16 31.59 -47.43
N LEU A 13 14.46 31.38 -47.17
CA LEU A 13 14.94 30.20 -46.45
C LEU A 13 14.51 30.22 -44.98
N GLN A 14 14.53 31.38 -44.33
CA GLN A 14 14.05 31.51 -42.95
C GLN A 14 12.54 31.28 -42.83
N LEU A 15 11.75 31.79 -43.80
CA LEU A 15 10.30 31.55 -43.83
C LEU A 15 9.99 30.06 -44.05
N LEU A 16 10.76 29.38 -44.91
CA LEU A 16 10.62 27.94 -45.15
C LEU A 16 10.97 27.11 -43.91
N LEU A 17 12.05 27.46 -43.21
CA LEU A 17 12.45 26.79 -41.96
C LEU A 17 11.41 27.00 -40.85
N LEU A 18 10.82 28.19 -40.75
CA LEU A 18 9.71 28.47 -39.84
C LEU A 18 8.48 27.64 -40.18
N LEU A 19 8.15 27.45 -41.47
CA LEU A 19 7.03 26.61 -41.88
C LEU A 19 7.22 25.13 -41.51
N VAL A 20 8.46 24.61 -41.62
CA VAL A 20 8.77 23.23 -41.24
C VAL A 20 8.77 23.03 -39.72
N ALA A 21 9.17 24.02 -38.93
CA ALA A 21 9.20 23.92 -37.48
C ALA A 21 7.79 23.80 -36.83
N PHE A 22 6.73 24.20 -37.55
CA PHE A 22 5.36 24.12 -37.08
C PHE A 22 4.54 22.98 -37.70
N THR A 23 5.15 22.09 -38.48
CA THR A 23 4.42 20.88 -38.92
C THR A 23 4.24 19.94 -37.73
N PRO A 24 3.00 19.59 -37.34
CA PRO A 24 2.79 18.64 -36.25
C PRO A 24 3.38 17.28 -36.66
N ALA A 25 4.22 16.71 -35.80
CA ALA A 25 4.72 15.36 -35.97
C ALA A 25 3.55 14.38 -36.09
N PRO A 26 3.58 13.41 -37.01
CA PRO A 26 2.54 12.40 -37.07
C PRO A 26 2.57 11.64 -35.75
N ALA A 27 1.46 11.68 -35.01
CA ALA A 27 1.29 10.87 -33.82
C ALA A 27 1.43 9.40 -34.24
N ALA A 28 2.58 8.80 -33.92
CA ALA A 28 2.75 7.37 -34.00
C ALA A 28 1.65 6.75 -33.15
N ALA A 29 0.69 6.10 -33.81
CA ALA A 29 -0.39 5.40 -33.14
C ALA A 29 0.23 4.35 -32.23
N ALA A 30 0.22 4.61 -30.92
CA ALA A 30 0.61 3.63 -29.92
C ALA A 30 -0.32 2.42 -30.08
N SER A 31 0.26 1.26 -30.41
CA SER A 31 -0.47 0.00 -30.45
C SER A 31 -1.16 -0.21 -29.10
N PRO A 32 -2.44 -0.60 -29.07
CA PRO A 32 -3.11 -0.90 -27.81
C PRO A 32 -2.41 -2.10 -27.18
N SER A 33 -1.70 -1.87 -26.08
CA SER A 33 -1.27 -2.95 -25.19
C SER A 33 -2.52 -3.66 -24.70
N GLN A 34 -2.76 -4.89 -25.14
CA GLN A 34 -3.73 -5.77 -24.52
C GLN A 34 -3.22 -6.14 -23.13
N ARG A 35 -3.43 -5.26 -22.15
CA ARG A 35 -3.36 -5.68 -20.74
C ARG A 35 -4.55 -6.59 -20.50
N PRO A 36 -4.35 -7.79 -19.94
CA PRO A 36 -5.46 -8.59 -19.44
C PRO A 36 -6.26 -7.71 -18.49
N ILE A 37 -7.54 -7.50 -18.80
CA ILE A 37 -8.46 -6.84 -17.88
C ILE A 37 -8.67 -7.85 -16.75
N HIS A 38 -7.88 -7.73 -15.68
CA HIS A 38 -8.20 -8.37 -14.41
C HIS A 38 -9.49 -7.73 -13.93
N GLN A 39 -10.60 -8.42 -14.14
CA GLN A 39 -11.86 -8.08 -13.50
C GLN A 39 -11.62 -8.13 -11.99
N PRO A 40 -11.88 -7.03 -11.24
CA PRO A 40 -11.83 -7.11 -9.79
C PRO A 40 -12.85 -8.18 -9.34
N PRO A 41 -12.55 -8.96 -8.30
CA PRO A 41 -13.50 -9.90 -7.76
C PRO A 41 -14.80 -9.16 -7.45
N SER A 42 -15.92 -9.74 -7.88
CA SER A 42 -17.25 -9.21 -7.59
C SER A 42 -17.44 -9.15 -6.08
N PHE A 43 -17.44 -7.95 -5.51
CA PHE A 43 -17.79 -7.77 -4.11
C PHE A 43 -19.29 -8.05 -3.95
N PRO A 44 -19.70 -9.01 -3.11
CA PRO A 44 -21.11 -9.21 -2.82
C PRO A 44 -21.65 -7.94 -2.15
N ALA A 45 -22.59 -7.29 -2.82
CA ALA A 45 -23.32 -6.15 -2.27
C ALA A 45 -24.27 -6.66 -1.18
N GLY A 46 -23.77 -6.80 0.05
CA GLY A 46 -24.55 -7.46 1.11
C GLY A 46 -24.04 -7.35 2.54
N ILE A 47 -23.33 -6.30 2.93
CA ILE A 47 -22.96 -6.07 4.35
C ILE A 47 -24.09 -5.31 5.08
N SER A 48 -25.24 -5.95 5.18
CA SER A 48 -26.29 -5.51 6.09
C SER A 48 -26.58 -6.63 7.08
N THR A 49 -26.29 -6.36 8.36
CA THR A 49 -26.69 -7.12 9.57
C THR A 49 -25.67 -8.05 10.24
N LEU A 50 -24.56 -7.50 10.75
CA LEU A 50 -23.95 -8.02 11.99
C LEU A 50 -23.78 -6.90 13.02
N ARG A 51 -24.92 -6.40 13.52
CA ARG A 51 -25.01 -5.63 14.77
C ARG A 51 -25.80 -6.45 15.79
N ARG A 52 -25.11 -7.31 16.55
CA ARG A 52 -25.64 -8.03 17.74
C ARG A 52 -24.44 -8.77 18.37
N ARG A 53 -23.98 -8.58 19.61
CA ARG A 53 -24.45 -7.96 20.87
C ARG A 53 -23.16 -7.69 21.68
N ALA A 54 -22.89 -6.45 22.05
CA ALA A 54 -21.89 -6.13 23.06
C ALA A 54 -22.52 -5.15 24.06
N ALA A 55 -23.28 -5.69 25.00
CA ALA A 55 -23.69 -5.02 26.23
C ALA A 55 -24.41 -6.01 27.14
N SER A 56 -23.70 -6.60 28.11
CA SER A 56 -24.13 -6.69 29.52
C SER A 56 -23.40 -7.82 30.29
N SER A 57 -22.33 -7.47 31.01
CA SER A 57 -22.08 -8.02 32.34
C SER A 57 -21.06 -7.15 33.07
N SER A 58 -21.58 -6.17 33.80
CA SER A 58 -20.86 -5.50 34.89
C SER A 58 -20.54 -6.54 35.97
N GLY A 59 -19.26 -6.84 36.20
CA GLY A 59 -18.86 -7.81 37.22
C GLY A 59 -17.39 -8.21 37.16
N ARG A 60 -16.55 -7.45 37.88
CA ARG A 60 -15.17 -7.71 38.30
C ARG A 60 -14.61 -9.13 38.07
N LEU A 61 -13.85 -9.29 36.99
CA LEU A 61 -12.51 -9.88 36.93
C LEU A 61 -11.96 -9.47 35.57
N ALA A 62 -10.80 -8.80 35.51
CA ALA A 62 -10.13 -8.56 34.23
C ALA A 62 -9.54 -9.89 33.76
N THR A 63 -10.40 -10.79 33.28
CA THR A 63 -9.99 -11.85 32.37
C THR A 63 -9.46 -11.12 31.15
N GLU A 64 -8.14 -11.22 30.92
CA GLU A 64 -7.48 -10.84 29.66
C GLU A 64 -8.44 -11.12 28.51
N ALA A 65 -9.02 -10.07 27.93
CA ALA A 65 -9.94 -10.22 26.82
C ALA A 65 -9.16 -10.94 25.71
N VAL A 66 -9.64 -12.12 25.31
CA VAL A 66 -8.94 -12.95 24.32
C VAL A 66 -8.75 -12.12 23.06
N LYS A 67 -7.51 -11.73 22.78
CA LYS A 67 -7.18 -10.95 21.59
C LYS A 67 -7.44 -11.83 20.36
N PRO A 68 -8.15 -11.34 19.33
CA PRO A 68 -8.47 -12.13 18.15
C PRO A 68 -7.27 -12.26 17.20
N PHE A 69 -6.04 -12.20 17.70
CA PHE A 69 -4.81 -12.25 16.92
C PHE A 69 -3.64 -12.71 17.80
N THR A 70 -2.60 -13.21 17.15
CA THR A 70 -1.30 -13.50 17.77
C THR A 70 -0.28 -12.48 17.29
N ALA A 71 0.55 -11.96 18.20
CA ALA A 71 1.63 -11.06 17.87
C ALA A 71 2.88 -11.83 17.43
N HIS A 72 3.52 -11.34 16.38
CA HIS A 72 4.74 -11.86 15.80
C HIS A 72 5.69 -10.71 15.48
N TYR A 73 6.95 -11.04 15.19
CA TYR A 73 7.99 -10.06 14.88
C TYR A 73 8.76 -10.49 13.65
N PHE A 74 9.01 -9.55 12.74
CA PHE A 74 9.79 -9.75 11.53
C PHE A 74 11.04 -8.86 11.56
N PRO A 75 12.25 -9.41 11.30
CA PRO A 75 13.47 -8.61 11.21
C PRO A 75 13.44 -7.76 9.93
N GLN A 76 13.31 -6.45 10.06
CA GLN A 76 13.33 -5.47 8.96
C GLN A 76 14.62 -4.67 8.95
N GLU A 77 15.05 -4.30 7.75
CA GLU A 77 16.14 -3.34 7.57
C GLU A 77 15.67 -1.94 8.01
N LEU A 78 16.49 -1.24 8.80
CA LEU A 78 16.15 0.08 9.32
C LEU A 78 16.22 1.15 8.21
N ASP A 79 17.22 1.04 7.34
CA ASP A 79 17.46 1.96 6.24
C ASP A 79 17.43 1.21 4.91
N HIS A 80 16.36 1.41 4.15
CA HIS A 80 16.17 0.80 2.82
C HIS A 80 16.68 1.71 1.67
N PHE A 81 17.31 2.85 1.99
CA PHE A 81 17.73 3.87 1.02
C PHE A 81 19.25 3.96 0.88
N THR A 82 20.01 3.51 1.87
CA THR A 82 21.48 3.47 1.83
C THR A 82 21.99 2.11 1.38
N PHE A 83 22.76 2.06 0.29
CA PHE A 83 23.30 0.83 -0.30
C PHE A 83 24.76 0.53 0.09
N THR A 84 25.25 1.14 1.18
CA THR A 84 26.60 0.87 1.67
C THR A 84 26.61 -0.49 2.38
N PRO A 85 27.52 -1.43 2.00
CA PRO A 85 27.57 -2.72 2.66
C PRO A 85 27.73 -2.58 4.18
N ASN A 86 26.91 -3.31 4.95
CA ASN A 86 26.90 -3.32 6.42
C ASN A 86 26.58 -1.97 7.09
N SER A 87 26.01 -0.99 6.38
CA SER A 87 25.62 0.28 7.00
C SER A 87 24.25 0.25 7.68
N SER A 88 23.40 -0.71 7.32
CA SER A 88 22.03 -0.78 7.81
C SER A 88 21.90 -1.67 9.04
N ARG A 89 21.04 -1.23 9.96
CA ARG A 89 20.71 -1.96 11.19
C ARG A 89 19.43 -2.75 10.96
N VAL A 90 19.19 -3.79 11.75
CA VAL A 90 17.94 -4.56 11.72
C VAL A 90 17.14 -4.26 12.97
N PHE A 91 15.83 -4.11 12.82
CA PHE A 91 14.89 -4.00 13.94
C PHE A 91 13.78 -5.04 13.81
N SER A 92 13.16 -5.39 14.93
CA SER A 92 12.05 -6.36 14.98
C SER A 92 10.71 -5.65 14.81
N GLN A 93 10.14 -5.66 13.60
CA GLN A 93 8.84 -5.07 13.32
C GLN A 93 7.71 -5.97 13.83
N LYS A 94 6.84 -5.46 14.71
CA LYS A 94 5.67 -6.19 15.19
C LYS A 94 4.61 -6.29 14.08
N TYR A 95 3.99 -7.45 13.96
CA TYR A 95 2.77 -7.65 13.18
C TYR A 95 1.83 -8.61 13.91
N LEU A 96 0.53 -8.44 13.67
CA LEU A 96 -0.51 -9.28 14.26
C LEU A 96 -1.09 -10.19 13.18
N LEU A 97 -1.29 -11.45 13.53
CA LEU A 97 -1.78 -12.49 12.63
C LEU A 97 -3.09 -13.08 13.17
N ASN A 98 -4.07 -13.24 12.30
CA ASN A 98 -5.23 -14.10 12.55
C ASN A 98 -5.46 -15.02 11.35
N ASP A 99 -5.29 -16.32 11.55
CA ASP A 99 -5.50 -17.35 10.53
C ASP A 99 -6.79 -18.17 10.74
N THR A 100 -7.70 -17.70 11.62
CA THR A 100 -8.92 -18.43 12.01
C THR A 100 -9.78 -18.85 10.82
N PHE A 101 -9.88 -17.99 9.81
CA PHE A 101 -10.68 -18.24 8.61
C PHE A 101 -9.85 -18.52 7.36
N TRP A 102 -8.53 -18.63 7.48
CA TRP A 102 -7.68 -18.71 6.30
C TRP A 102 -7.83 -20.06 5.59
N ARG A 103 -8.31 -20.03 4.35
CA ARG A 103 -8.37 -21.19 3.46
C ARG A 103 -6.98 -21.49 2.88
N LYS A 104 -6.10 -22.10 3.68
CA LYS A 104 -4.74 -22.48 3.27
C LYS A 104 -4.76 -23.40 2.03
N PRO A 105 -3.86 -23.23 1.05
CA PRO A 105 -2.90 -22.11 0.86
C PRO A 105 -3.43 -21.00 -0.06
N THR A 106 -4.69 -21.07 -0.49
CA THR A 106 -5.22 -20.27 -1.61
C THR A 106 -6.03 -19.04 -1.18
N GLY A 107 -6.38 -18.93 0.10
CA GLY A 107 -7.11 -17.80 0.65
C GLY A 107 -6.31 -16.50 0.57
N PRO A 108 -6.98 -15.35 0.32
CA PRO A 108 -6.30 -14.07 0.16
C PRO A 108 -5.70 -13.55 1.46
N LEU A 109 -4.75 -12.62 1.36
CA LEU A 109 -4.26 -11.84 2.49
C LEU A 109 -5.02 -10.52 2.59
N PHE A 110 -5.60 -10.25 3.75
CA PHE A 110 -6.06 -8.92 4.13
C PHE A 110 -4.98 -8.25 4.97
N VAL A 111 -4.34 -7.23 4.40
CA VAL A 111 -3.24 -6.50 5.03
C VAL A 111 -3.72 -5.13 5.46
N TYR A 112 -3.59 -4.84 6.75
CA TYR A 112 -3.75 -3.50 7.30
C TYR A 112 -2.38 -2.89 7.55
N MET A 113 -2.13 -1.74 6.93
CA MET A 113 -0.99 -0.91 7.27
C MET A 113 -1.41 -0.03 8.45
N GLY A 114 -0.71 -0.17 9.58
CA GLY A 114 -0.96 0.61 10.80
C GLY A 114 -1.10 2.12 10.56
N GLY A 115 -1.68 2.80 11.54
CA GLY A 115 -1.76 4.26 11.57
C GLY A 115 -0.89 4.86 12.66
N GLU A 116 -1.31 6.00 13.19
CA GLU A 116 -0.62 6.76 14.25
C GLU A 116 -0.86 6.22 15.68
N ALA A 117 -1.36 4.99 15.80
CA ALA A 117 -1.77 4.40 17.07
C ALA A 117 -1.25 2.97 17.22
N ASP A 118 -1.24 2.46 18.46
CA ASP A 118 -0.85 1.07 18.74
C ASP A 118 -1.65 0.08 17.89
N ILE A 119 -0.95 -0.87 17.29
CA ILE A 119 -1.53 -1.78 16.31
C ILE A 119 -2.54 -2.76 16.92
N GLU A 120 -2.42 -3.09 18.22
CA GLU A 120 -3.37 -3.96 18.91
C GLU A 120 -4.66 -3.22 19.23
N TRP A 121 -4.54 -1.95 19.61
CA TRP A 121 -5.69 -1.04 19.71
C TRP A 121 -6.41 -0.88 18.37
N LEU A 122 -5.65 -0.68 17.28
CA LEU A 122 -6.23 -0.60 15.94
C LEU A 122 -6.95 -1.90 15.58
N ALA A 123 -6.29 -3.06 15.71
CA ALA A 123 -6.90 -4.35 15.40
C ALA A 123 -8.16 -4.66 16.23
N THR A 124 -8.22 -4.22 17.49
CA THR A 124 -9.42 -4.39 18.33
C THR A 124 -10.54 -3.41 18.01
N THR A 125 -10.23 -2.25 17.43
CA THR A 125 -11.21 -1.20 17.09
C THR A 125 -11.72 -1.30 15.65
N THR A 126 -10.84 -1.66 14.70
CA THR A 126 -11.16 -1.82 13.28
C THR A 126 -11.61 -3.26 13.00
N GLY A 127 -12.86 -3.58 13.34
CA GLY A 127 -13.44 -4.92 13.20
C GLY A 127 -13.72 -5.37 11.75
N PHE A 128 -13.77 -4.44 10.79
CA PHE A 128 -14.25 -4.73 9.43
C PHE A 128 -13.51 -5.88 8.74
N MET A 129 -12.17 -5.93 8.86
CA MET A 129 -11.39 -7.02 8.25
C MET A 129 -11.71 -8.39 8.82
N PHE A 130 -12.05 -8.46 10.11
CA PHE A 130 -12.48 -9.69 10.77
C PHE A 130 -13.89 -10.08 10.33
N ASP A 131 -14.77 -9.11 10.09
CA ASP A 131 -16.16 -9.36 9.67
C ASP A 131 -16.22 -10.00 8.26
N ILE A 132 -15.36 -9.56 7.34
CA ILE A 132 -15.35 -10.08 5.97
C ILE A 132 -14.43 -11.30 5.77
N ALA A 133 -13.47 -11.56 6.67
CA ALA A 133 -12.52 -12.66 6.51
C ALA A 133 -13.16 -14.06 6.32
N PRO A 134 -14.27 -14.43 6.98
CA PRO A 134 -14.95 -15.71 6.77
C PRO A 134 -15.44 -15.90 5.32
N GLU A 135 -15.96 -14.85 4.70
CA GLU A 135 -16.52 -14.90 3.35
C GLU A 135 -15.44 -15.15 2.30
N PHE A 136 -14.30 -14.47 2.45
CA PHE A 136 -13.18 -14.61 1.54
C PHE A 136 -12.27 -15.79 1.90
N GLY A 137 -12.38 -16.31 3.13
CA GLY A 137 -11.44 -17.27 3.71
C GLY A 137 -10.04 -16.68 3.83
N ALA A 138 -9.95 -15.44 4.32
CA ALA A 138 -8.74 -14.63 4.29
C ALA A 138 -7.85 -14.86 5.52
N LEU A 139 -6.54 -14.71 5.31
CA LEU A 139 -5.55 -14.49 6.38
C LEU A 139 -5.50 -13.00 6.69
N ILE A 140 -5.62 -12.62 7.96
CA ILE A 140 -5.56 -11.23 8.38
C ILE A 140 -4.17 -10.93 8.93
N VAL A 141 -3.56 -9.84 8.44
CA VAL A 141 -2.26 -9.34 8.88
C VAL A 141 -2.37 -7.84 9.18
N PHE A 142 -2.07 -7.44 10.40
CA PHE A 142 -1.91 -6.03 10.79
C PHE A 142 -0.42 -5.72 10.99
N ILE A 143 0.12 -4.74 10.29
CA ILE A 143 1.54 -4.39 10.34
C ILE A 143 1.71 -3.06 11.08
N GLU A 144 2.55 -3.03 12.12
CA GLU A 144 2.87 -1.81 12.85
C GLU A 144 3.70 -0.84 11.98
N VAL A 145 3.36 0.46 12.00
CA VAL A 145 4.14 1.48 11.28
C VAL A 145 5.32 1.95 12.14
N LEU A 146 6.50 1.97 11.53
CA LEU A 146 7.82 2.17 12.15
C LEU A 146 7.93 3.39 13.08
N PHE A 147 7.17 4.46 12.83
CA PHE A 147 7.28 5.70 13.61
C PHE A 147 6.49 5.68 14.94
N PHE A 148 5.45 4.84 15.04
CA PHE A 148 4.53 4.82 16.19
C PHE A 148 4.68 3.58 17.07
N ALA A 149 5.74 2.80 16.85
CA ALA A 149 6.15 1.75 17.77
C ALA A 149 6.43 2.37 19.14
N THR A 150 5.42 2.39 20.01
CA THR A 150 5.54 2.74 21.43
C THR A 150 6.22 1.60 22.21
N SER A 151 6.42 0.44 21.57
CA SER A 151 7.01 -0.73 22.21
C SER A 151 8.53 -0.61 22.31
N SER A 152 9.10 -1.17 23.38
CA SER A 152 10.54 -1.16 23.67
C SER A 152 11.42 -1.71 22.53
N ALA A 153 10.85 -2.35 21.50
CA ALA A 153 11.57 -2.84 20.32
C ALA A 153 12.48 -1.78 19.66
N MET A 154 12.09 -0.51 19.68
CA MET A 154 12.97 0.57 19.22
C MET A 154 13.97 1.00 20.31
N ALA A 155 13.55 1.08 21.57
CA ALA A 155 14.38 1.49 22.71
C ALA A 155 15.57 0.53 22.98
N ASP A 156 15.32 -0.78 22.86
CA ASP A 156 16.31 -1.84 23.07
C ASP A 156 17.36 -1.88 21.95
N THR A 157 17.09 -1.19 20.83
CA THR A 157 17.99 -1.03 19.68
C THR A 157 18.78 0.29 19.75
N PHE A 158 18.56 1.17 20.73
CA PHE A 158 19.33 2.43 20.86
C PHE A 158 20.16 2.54 22.15
N SER A 159 20.24 1.47 22.95
CA SER A 159 21.19 1.36 24.08
C SER A 159 22.48 0.64 23.70
#